data_AF-A0A9D6FQU4-F1
#
_entry.id   AF-A0A9D6FQU4-F1
#
_cell.length_a   1.000
_cell.length_b   1.000
_cell.length_c   1.000
_cell.angle_alpha   90.00
_cell.angle_beta   90.00
_cell.angle_gamma   90.00
#
_symmetry.space_group_name_H-M   'P 1'
#
loop_
_entity.id
_entity.type
_entity.pdbx_description
1 polymer ?
#
loop_
_entity_poly.entity_id
_entity_poly.type
_entity_poly.pdbx_seq_one_letter_code
_entity_poly.pdbx_strand_id
1 'polypeptide(L)'
;MRVSTLRLWITAGFGLLVTEAALLVYLFIRVNGELASLQKSVRDLKKESDQRSLELRTINDRLGRARKTTTTTDEPETKTGPVTTEPTETAAGPAEWVAKFREAVLREDAEAERAAAGALRGFGSRGVRVAVGAYRSESNLDVRRKLIALVGSVADPEALAFLESEISLVTEKPLRLAILAALLQQADTPSFGSLSNQLAVERDPEVLGPLVEVVRKIHTDEATAALVRKYDTLADSERAAYLTHLVGIKRGSMRPFFERVLKDSPDPAIRILAVRGLAECGDATTIPLLDRVKSGDANEEVKREAEKAIAKLRQ
;
A
#
# COMPACT_ATOMS: atom_id res chain seq x y z
N MET A 1 -62.59 -29.52 14.66
CA MET A 1 -61.96 -28.78 13.54
C MET A 1 -60.54 -28.24 13.84
N ARG A 2 -59.79 -28.77 14.83
CA ARG A 2 -58.43 -28.28 15.19
C ARG A 2 -57.28 -29.28 15.04
N VAL A 3 -57.54 -30.53 14.63
CA VAL A 3 -56.52 -31.59 14.53
C VAL A 3 -55.88 -31.66 13.12
N SER A 4 -56.59 -31.20 12.09
CA SER A 4 -56.13 -31.31 10.70
C SER A 4 -55.08 -30.27 10.29
N THR A 5 -55.04 -29.11 10.94
CA THR A 5 -54.04 -28.06 10.67
C THR A 5 -52.69 -28.35 11.32
N LEU A 6 -52.63 -29.10 12.42
CA LEU A 6 -51.38 -29.42 13.11
C LEU A 6 -50.51 -30.46 12.36
N ARG A 7 -51.15 -31.41 11.66
CA ARG A 7 -50.44 -32.41 10.85
C ARG A 7 -49.80 -31.83 9.57
N LEU A 8 -50.32 -30.74 9.04
CA LEU A 8 -49.78 -30.09 7.84
C LEU A 8 -48.51 -29.26 8.14
N TRP A 9 -48.39 -28.72 9.34
CA TRP A 9 -47.21 -27.94 9.76
C TRP A 9 -46.00 -28.82 10.10
N ILE A 10 -46.22 -30.02 10.64
CA ILE A 10 -45.14 -30.94 11.02
C ILE A 10 -44.45 -31.55 9.79
N THR A 11 -45.20 -31.86 8.71
CA THR A 11 -44.61 -32.38 7.46
C THR A 11 -43.91 -31.30 6.64
N ALA A 12 -44.41 -30.06 6.64
CA ALA A 12 -43.74 -28.94 5.96
C ALA A 12 -42.43 -28.51 6.65
N GLY A 13 -42.39 -28.52 7.99
CA GLY A 13 -41.19 -28.17 8.75
C GLY A 13 -40.06 -29.20 8.62
N PHE A 14 -40.40 -30.50 8.53
CA PHE A 14 -39.40 -31.56 8.38
C PHE A 14 -38.75 -31.57 6.98
N GLY A 15 -39.50 -31.21 5.93
CA GLY A 15 -38.97 -31.10 4.58
C GLY A 15 -37.92 -29.99 4.43
N LEU A 16 -38.13 -28.84 5.07
CA LEU A 16 -37.24 -27.69 5.00
C LEU A 16 -35.91 -27.92 5.72
N LEU A 17 -35.94 -28.58 6.89
CA LEU A 17 -34.75 -28.95 7.66
C LEU A 17 -33.85 -29.95 6.92
N VAL A 18 -34.44 -30.89 6.18
CA VAL A 18 -33.68 -31.87 5.40
C VAL A 18 -33.00 -31.21 4.19
N THR A 19 -33.64 -30.22 3.55
CA THR A 19 -33.02 -29.50 2.42
C THR A 19 -31.90 -28.56 2.86
N GLU A 20 -32.02 -27.89 3.99
CA GLU A 20 -30.95 -27.04 4.53
C GLU A 20 -29.73 -27.88 4.97
N ALA A 21 -29.96 -29.00 5.64
CA ALA A 21 -28.88 -29.91 6.03
C ALA A 21 -28.13 -30.48 4.80
N ALA A 22 -28.86 -30.85 3.75
CA ALA A 22 -28.25 -31.31 2.50
C ALA A 22 -27.42 -30.22 1.81
N LEU A 23 -27.89 -28.96 1.84
CA LEU A 23 -27.15 -27.82 1.27
C LEU A 23 -25.85 -27.54 2.04
N LEU A 24 -25.89 -27.60 3.37
CA LEU A 24 -24.71 -27.43 4.22
C LEU A 24 -23.67 -28.54 4.00
N VAL A 25 -24.10 -29.80 3.87
CA VAL A 25 -23.20 -30.92 3.55
C VAL A 25 -22.59 -30.75 2.16
N TYR A 26 -23.38 -30.33 1.16
CA TYR A 26 -22.88 -30.06 -0.19
C TYR A 26 -21.84 -28.94 -0.21
N LEU A 27 -22.11 -27.82 0.48
CA LEU A 27 -21.17 -26.71 0.60
C LEU A 27 -19.90 -27.14 1.34
N PHE A 28 -20.01 -27.92 2.40
CA PHE A 28 -18.86 -28.43 3.15
C PHE A 28 -17.98 -29.34 2.29
N ILE A 29 -18.56 -30.26 1.51
CA ILE A 29 -17.81 -31.13 0.60
C ILE A 29 -17.11 -30.30 -0.48
N ARG A 30 -17.81 -29.33 -1.06
CA ARG A 30 -17.26 -28.47 -2.12
C ARG A 30 -16.08 -27.61 -1.62
N VAL A 31 -16.24 -26.95 -0.48
CA VAL A 31 -15.18 -26.13 0.13
C VAL A 31 -13.96 -26.97 0.49
N ASN A 32 -14.14 -28.17 1.04
CA ASN A 32 -13.02 -29.05 1.33
C ASN A 32 -12.32 -29.58 0.07
N GLY A 33 -13.05 -29.83 -1.01
CA GLY A 33 -12.48 -30.20 -2.31
C GLY A 33 -11.62 -29.08 -2.90
N GLU A 34 -12.11 -27.84 -2.87
CA GLU A 34 -11.38 -26.66 -3.32
C GLU A 34 -10.14 -26.39 -2.44
N LEU A 35 -10.25 -26.58 -1.12
CA LEU A 35 -9.13 -26.47 -0.18
C LEU A 35 -8.02 -27.49 -0.47
N ALA A 36 -8.38 -28.75 -0.74
CA ALA A 36 -7.40 -29.79 -1.10
C ALA A 36 -6.69 -29.50 -2.43
N SER A 37 -7.42 -28.94 -3.40
CA SER A 37 -6.85 -28.50 -4.68
C SER A 37 -5.85 -27.35 -4.47
N LEU A 38 -6.22 -26.33 -3.69
CA LEU A 38 -5.33 -25.21 -3.35
C LEU A 38 -4.08 -25.67 -2.60
N GLN A 39 -4.21 -26.57 -1.62
CA GLN A 39 -3.07 -27.14 -0.90
C GLN A 39 -2.11 -27.93 -1.81
N LYS A 40 -2.63 -28.57 -2.86
CA LYS A 40 -1.80 -29.22 -3.87
C LYS A 40 -1.05 -28.17 -4.70
N SER A 41 -1.75 -27.15 -5.22
CA SER A 41 -1.13 -26.06 -5.99
C SER A 41 -0.04 -25.33 -5.20
N VAL A 42 -0.25 -25.06 -3.90
CA VAL A 42 0.77 -24.45 -3.03
C VAL A 42 2.01 -25.35 -2.91
N ARG A 43 1.84 -26.67 -2.76
CA ARG A 43 2.98 -27.60 -2.70
C ARG A 43 3.75 -27.66 -4.01
N ASP A 44 3.05 -27.62 -5.15
CA ASP A 44 3.68 -27.66 -6.47
C ASP A 44 4.45 -26.36 -6.75
N LEU A 45 3.87 -25.19 -6.43
CA LEU A 45 4.55 -23.89 -6.52
C LEU A 45 5.79 -23.82 -5.63
N LYS A 46 5.73 -24.40 -4.42
CA LYS A 46 6.89 -24.45 -3.52
C LYS A 46 8.05 -25.25 -4.14
N LYS A 47 7.76 -26.41 -4.75
CA LYS A 47 8.77 -27.22 -5.44
C LYS A 47 9.40 -26.46 -6.61
N GLU A 48 8.59 -25.74 -7.39
CA GLU A 48 9.10 -24.94 -8.52
C GLU A 48 9.99 -23.79 -8.03
N SER A 49 9.61 -23.11 -6.95
CA SER A 49 10.41 -22.07 -6.31
C SER A 49 11.76 -22.60 -5.81
N ASP A 50 11.77 -23.77 -5.17
CA ASP A 50 12.99 -24.42 -4.68
C ASP A 50 13.92 -24.80 -5.85
N GLN A 51 13.36 -25.29 -6.96
CA GLN A 51 14.10 -25.62 -8.18
C GLN A 51 14.74 -24.38 -8.82
N ARG A 52 13.97 -23.29 -8.99
CA ARG A 52 14.51 -22.02 -9.52
C ARG A 52 15.61 -21.45 -8.65
N SER A 53 15.48 -21.58 -7.33
CA SER A 53 16.51 -21.14 -6.37
C SER A 53 17.82 -21.90 -6.54
N LEU A 54 17.75 -23.21 -6.84
CA LEU A 54 18.91 -24.04 -7.12
C LEU A 54 19.58 -23.67 -8.45
N GLU A 55 18.78 -23.40 -9.49
CA GLU A 55 19.27 -22.95 -10.79
C GLU A 55 20.02 -21.61 -10.67
N LEU A 56 19.46 -20.65 -9.92
CA LEU A 56 20.10 -19.36 -9.68
C LEU A 56 21.44 -19.49 -8.93
N ARG A 57 21.52 -20.37 -7.93
CA ARG A 57 22.80 -20.68 -7.25
C ARG A 57 23.83 -21.24 -8.23
N THR A 58 23.42 -22.17 -9.08
CA THR A 58 24.29 -22.79 -10.09
C THR A 58 24.82 -21.76 -11.09
N ILE A 59 23.98 -20.82 -11.53
CA ILE A 59 24.38 -19.73 -12.43
C ILE A 59 25.38 -18.81 -11.73
N ASN A 60 25.12 -18.42 -10.48
CA ASN A 60 26.01 -17.52 -9.73
C ASN A 60 27.39 -18.16 -9.50
N ASP A 61 27.44 -19.46 -9.21
CA ASP A 61 28.70 -20.21 -9.07
C ASP A 61 29.49 -20.31 -10.38
N ARG A 62 28.82 -20.31 -11.55
CA ARG A 62 29.48 -20.27 -12.85
C ARG A 62 30.06 -18.88 -13.14
N LEU A 63 29.30 -17.83 -12.84
CA LEU A 63 29.77 -16.44 -13.01
C LEU A 63 30.95 -16.12 -12.08
N GLY A 64 30.91 -16.58 -10.82
CA GLY A 64 32.01 -16.42 -9.87
C GLY A 64 33.31 -17.10 -10.33
N ARG A 65 33.22 -18.25 -11.02
CA ARG A 65 34.37 -18.93 -11.61
C ARG A 65 34.94 -18.20 -12.84
N ALA A 66 34.08 -17.70 -13.73
CA ALA A 66 34.51 -16.94 -14.91
C ALA A 66 35.19 -15.59 -14.56
N ARG A 67 34.81 -14.99 -13.43
CA ARG A 67 35.42 -13.73 -12.95
C ARG A 67 36.82 -13.92 -12.37
N LYS A 68 37.13 -15.12 -11.85
CA LYS A 68 38.47 -15.47 -11.33
C LYS A 68 39.48 -15.78 -12.44
N THR A 69 39.03 -16.09 -13.65
CA THR A 69 39.90 -16.43 -14.79
C THR A 69 40.29 -15.23 -15.66
N THR A 70 39.76 -14.03 -15.38
CA THR A 70 39.94 -12.82 -16.20
C THR A 70 40.81 -11.74 -15.55
N THR A 71 41.41 -12.01 -14.38
CA THR A 71 42.28 -11.06 -13.65
C THR A 71 43.76 -11.48 -13.74
N THR A 72 44.32 -11.50 -14.95
CA THR A 72 45.78 -11.48 -15.15
C THR A 72 46.10 -10.88 -16.52
N THR A 73 46.12 -9.55 -16.63
CA THR A 73 46.80 -8.85 -17.72
C THR A 73 47.22 -7.46 -17.22
N ASP A 74 48.53 -7.25 -17.17
CA ASP A 74 49.22 -5.97 -16.94
C ASP A 74 48.84 -4.93 -17.99
N GLU A 75 48.78 -3.63 -17.63
CA GLU A 75 49.48 -2.50 -18.30
C GLU A 75 49.06 -1.09 -17.76
N PRO A 76 49.75 0.03 -18.10
CA PRO A 76 50.51 0.80 -17.12
C PRO A 76 50.00 2.23 -16.83
N GLU A 77 50.71 2.88 -15.91
CA GLU A 77 50.55 4.24 -15.38
C GLU A 77 50.52 5.37 -16.43
N THR A 78 49.70 6.41 -16.21
CA THR A 78 50.08 7.82 -16.51
C THR A 78 49.22 8.87 -15.76
N LYS A 79 49.91 9.65 -14.92
CA LYS A 79 49.89 11.13 -14.72
C LYS A 79 48.57 11.93 -14.50
N THR A 80 48.37 12.28 -13.22
CA THR A 80 48.17 13.63 -12.60
C THR A 80 47.53 14.81 -13.39
N GLY A 81 46.42 15.32 -12.85
CA GLY A 81 45.81 16.65 -13.07
C GLY A 81 44.71 16.92 -12.02
N PRO A 82 44.35 18.18 -11.68
CA PRO A 82 44.20 18.64 -10.30
C PRO A 82 42.85 18.32 -9.64
N VAL A 83 42.96 17.94 -8.36
CA VAL A 83 41.89 17.63 -7.42
C VAL A 83 41.18 18.90 -6.99
N THR A 84 39.93 19.05 -7.42
CA THR A 84 38.93 19.82 -6.66
C THR A 84 38.65 19.06 -5.38
N THR A 85 38.94 19.68 -4.24
CA THR A 85 38.78 19.10 -2.90
C THR A 85 37.31 18.80 -2.61
N GLU A 86 36.90 17.56 -2.87
CA GLU A 86 35.76 16.93 -2.20
C GLU A 86 36.05 16.83 -0.70
N PRO A 87 35.02 16.95 0.16
CA PRO A 87 35.18 16.88 1.60
C PRO A 87 35.74 15.50 1.98
N THR A 88 36.87 15.53 2.70
CA THR A 88 37.63 14.39 3.22
C THR A 88 36.76 13.21 3.63
N GLU A 89 36.84 12.14 2.83
CA GLU A 89 36.41 10.79 3.17
C GLU A 89 36.99 10.38 4.52
N THR A 90 36.15 10.33 5.56
CA THR A 90 36.40 9.40 6.66
C THR A 90 36.44 7.99 6.09
N ALA A 91 37.54 7.25 6.34
CA ALA A 91 37.91 5.95 5.76
C ALA A 91 36.90 4.78 5.91
N ALA A 92 35.71 5.02 6.44
CA ALA A 92 34.65 4.05 6.64
C ALA A 92 33.72 3.99 5.42
N GLY A 93 33.69 2.85 4.73
CA GLY A 93 32.79 2.63 3.60
C GLY A 93 31.31 2.44 4.02
N PRO A 94 30.35 2.46 3.07
CA PRO A 94 28.91 2.38 3.38
C PRO A 94 28.51 1.13 4.18
N ALA A 95 29.20 0.00 3.99
CA ALA A 95 28.92 -1.24 4.72
C ALA A 95 29.23 -1.12 6.22
N GLU A 96 30.30 -0.38 6.58
CA GLU A 96 30.62 -0.10 7.98
C GLU A 96 29.53 0.76 8.62
N TRP A 97 29.03 1.75 7.89
CA TRP A 97 27.96 2.62 8.37
C TRP A 97 26.63 1.88 8.53
N VAL A 98 26.34 0.87 7.70
CA VAL A 98 25.20 -0.03 7.95
C VAL A 98 25.38 -0.82 9.25
N ALA A 99 26.57 -1.34 9.52
CA ALA A 99 26.82 -2.07 10.77
C ALA A 99 26.64 -1.17 11.99
N LYS A 100 27.19 0.05 11.96
CA LYS A 100 27.00 1.07 13.00
C LYS A 100 25.53 1.48 13.14
N PHE A 101 24.82 1.65 12.03
CA PHE A 101 23.39 1.95 12.03
C PHE A 101 22.58 0.85 12.71
N ARG A 102 22.84 -0.41 12.35
CA ARG A 102 22.19 -1.58 12.96
C ARG A 102 22.44 -1.63 14.46
N GLU A 103 23.70 -1.49 14.86
CA GLU A 103 24.10 -1.48 16.27
C GLU A 103 23.42 -0.35 17.06
N ALA A 104 23.34 0.85 16.47
CA ALA A 104 22.66 1.99 17.06
C ALA A 104 21.15 1.74 17.24
N VAL A 105 20.48 1.20 16.22
CA VAL A 105 19.05 0.84 16.31
C VAL A 105 18.82 -0.20 17.41
N LEU A 106 19.67 -1.24 17.50
CA LEU A 106 19.54 -2.29 18.51
C LEU A 106 19.80 -1.80 19.94
N ARG A 107 20.55 -0.71 20.10
CA ARG A 107 20.80 -0.05 21.39
C ARG A 107 19.84 1.09 21.69
N GLU A 108 18.90 1.37 20.79
CA GLU A 108 18.00 2.53 20.85
C GLU A 108 18.75 3.88 20.95
N ASP A 109 19.97 3.93 20.40
CA ASP A 109 20.80 5.14 20.36
C ASP A 109 20.40 6.01 19.16
N ALA A 110 19.48 6.94 19.42
CA ALA A 110 18.95 7.81 18.39
C ALA A 110 19.96 8.82 17.82
N GLU A 111 21.04 9.14 18.54
CA GLU A 111 22.09 10.04 18.03
C GLU A 111 23.00 9.28 17.07
N ALA A 112 23.47 8.11 17.47
CA ALA A 112 24.26 7.24 16.62
C ALA A 112 23.47 6.75 15.39
N GLU A 113 22.17 6.47 15.54
CA GLU A 113 21.28 6.13 14.42
C GLU A 113 21.26 7.26 13.39
N ARG A 114 21.06 8.52 13.84
CA ARG A 114 21.01 9.69 12.97
C ARG A 114 22.35 9.95 12.29
N ALA A 115 23.46 9.82 13.01
CA ALA A 115 24.80 9.99 12.47
C ALA A 115 25.08 8.96 11.36
N ALA A 116 24.81 7.68 11.63
CA ALA A 116 25.02 6.61 10.66
C ALA A 116 24.06 6.73 9.45
N ALA A 117 22.80 7.10 9.67
CA ALA A 117 21.86 7.41 8.61
C ALA A 117 22.32 8.60 7.74
N GLY A 118 22.85 9.65 8.37
CA GLY A 118 23.41 10.82 7.68
C GLY A 118 24.58 10.45 6.78
N ALA A 119 25.51 9.64 7.28
CA ALA A 119 26.61 9.11 6.48
C ALA A 119 26.11 8.26 5.30
N LEU A 120 25.15 7.36 5.54
CA LEU A 120 24.56 6.53 4.48
C LEU A 120 23.89 7.36 3.37
N ARG A 121 23.16 8.42 3.73
CA ARG A 121 22.60 9.38 2.76
C ARG A 121 23.68 10.09 1.96
N GLY A 122 24.80 10.44 2.59
CA GLY A 122 25.95 11.10 1.94
C GLY A 122 26.57 10.27 0.81
N PHE A 123 26.40 8.95 0.82
CA PHE A 123 26.86 8.08 -0.27
C PHE A 123 25.89 7.96 -1.46
N GLY A 124 24.76 8.69 -1.46
CA GLY A 124 23.78 8.68 -2.55
C GLY A 124 23.30 7.27 -2.94
N SER A 125 23.26 6.98 -4.24
CA SER A 125 22.83 5.68 -4.79
C SER A 125 23.65 4.49 -4.27
N ARG A 126 24.94 4.70 -3.95
CA ARG A 126 25.77 3.65 -3.33
C ARG A 126 25.30 3.35 -1.92
N GLY A 127 24.92 4.37 -1.16
CA GLY A 127 24.30 4.22 0.17
C GLY A 127 22.97 3.47 0.08
N VAL A 128 22.12 3.83 -0.88
CA VAL A 128 20.83 3.16 -1.15
C VAL A 128 21.04 1.66 -1.42
N ARG A 129 21.92 1.28 -2.36
CA ARG A 129 22.17 -0.13 -2.69
C ARG A 129 22.66 -0.94 -1.49
N VAL A 130 23.53 -0.36 -0.66
CA VAL A 130 24.04 -1.03 0.52
C VAL A 130 22.96 -1.15 1.61
N ALA A 131 22.13 -0.13 1.81
CA ALA A 131 20.98 -0.18 2.71
C ALA A 131 19.93 -1.22 2.27
N VAL A 132 19.63 -1.30 0.97
CA VAL A 132 18.74 -2.31 0.38
C VAL A 132 19.32 -3.73 0.56
N GLY A 133 20.62 -3.90 0.33
CA GLY A 133 21.30 -5.17 0.58
C GLY A 133 21.20 -5.60 2.04
N ALA A 134 21.46 -4.67 2.97
CA ALA A 134 21.34 -4.90 4.40
C ALA A 134 19.90 -5.28 4.80
N TYR A 135 18.91 -4.54 4.29
CA TYR A 135 17.50 -4.80 4.53
C TYR A 135 17.08 -6.23 4.14
N ARG A 136 17.57 -6.74 3.00
CA ARG A 136 17.25 -8.09 2.53
C ARG A 136 17.86 -9.21 3.38
N SER A 137 18.99 -8.94 4.03
CA SER A 137 19.67 -9.90 4.91
C SER A 137 19.30 -9.77 6.39
N GLU A 138 18.61 -8.69 6.77
CA GLU A 138 18.30 -8.39 8.17
C GLU A 138 17.08 -9.18 8.64
N SER A 139 17.15 -9.74 9.84
CA SER A 139 16.06 -10.48 10.46
C SER A 139 15.30 -9.63 11.48
N ASN A 140 15.92 -8.62 12.07
CA ASN A 140 15.29 -7.72 13.02
C ASN A 140 14.35 -6.73 12.29
N LEU A 141 13.06 -6.79 12.62
CA LEU A 141 12.02 -5.96 11.97
C LEU A 141 12.21 -4.46 12.20
N ASP A 142 12.71 -4.04 13.37
CA ASP A 142 12.96 -2.63 13.64
C ASP A 142 14.11 -2.09 12.80
N VAL A 143 15.19 -2.86 12.68
CA VAL A 143 16.30 -2.49 11.80
C VAL A 143 15.83 -2.43 10.34
N ARG A 144 15.05 -3.42 9.86
CA ARG A 144 14.46 -3.38 8.50
C ARG A 144 13.60 -2.14 8.30
N ARG A 145 12.71 -1.83 9.25
CA ARG A 145 11.83 -0.65 9.21
C ARG A 145 12.63 0.64 9.10
N LYS A 146 13.69 0.76 9.90
CA LYS A 146 14.59 1.93 9.91
C LYS A 146 15.42 2.04 8.63
N LEU A 147 15.84 0.92 8.05
CA LEU A 147 16.49 0.89 6.74
C LEU A 147 15.55 1.33 5.61
N ILE A 148 14.26 0.96 5.64
CA ILE A 148 13.26 1.46 4.68
C ILE A 148 13.10 2.98 4.81
N ALA A 149 13.00 3.50 6.03
CA ALA A 149 12.93 4.94 6.26
C ALA A 149 14.18 5.68 5.75
N LEU A 150 15.37 5.10 5.95
CA LEU A 150 16.62 5.61 5.41
C LEU A 150 16.58 5.66 3.87
N VAL A 151 16.20 4.56 3.22
CA VAL A 151 16.08 4.49 1.75
C VAL A 151 15.09 5.55 1.26
N GLY A 152 13.93 5.68 1.90
CA GLY A 152 12.92 6.70 1.59
C GLY A 152 13.35 8.15 1.81
N SER A 153 14.40 8.38 2.61
CA SER A 153 14.93 9.72 2.86
C SER A 153 15.97 10.18 1.82
N VAL A 154 16.36 9.30 0.91
CA VAL A 154 17.25 9.63 -0.22
C VAL A 154 16.37 9.90 -1.44
N ALA A 155 16.56 11.07 -2.07
CA ALA A 155 15.95 11.38 -3.36
C ALA A 155 16.74 10.67 -4.47
N ASP A 156 16.45 9.39 -4.68
CA ASP A 156 17.17 8.52 -5.61
C ASP A 156 16.19 7.59 -6.35
N PRO A 157 16.26 7.50 -7.69
CA PRO A 157 15.35 6.64 -8.46
C PRO A 157 15.45 5.15 -8.12
N GLU A 158 16.62 4.65 -7.71
CA GLU A 158 16.77 3.25 -7.25
C GLU A 158 16.06 3.03 -5.91
N ALA A 159 16.05 4.05 -5.04
CA ALA A 159 15.28 4.02 -3.80
C ALA A 159 13.78 3.91 -4.08
N LEU A 160 13.26 4.75 -4.98
CA LEU A 160 11.84 4.70 -5.39
C LEU A 160 11.49 3.33 -6.00
N ALA A 161 12.28 2.86 -6.97
CA ALA A 161 12.04 1.57 -7.62
C ALA A 161 12.04 0.40 -6.63
N PHE A 162 12.96 0.42 -5.65
CA PHE A 162 12.96 -0.56 -4.58
C PHE A 162 11.65 -0.52 -3.77
N LEU A 163 11.24 0.65 -3.28
CA LEU A 163 10.02 0.81 -2.48
C LEU A 163 8.76 0.35 -3.23
N GLU A 164 8.66 0.69 -4.52
CA GLU A 164 7.55 0.27 -5.38
C GLU A 164 7.46 -1.24 -5.56
N SER A 165 8.60 -1.91 -5.69
CA SER A 165 8.62 -3.38 -5.78
C SER A 165 8.30 -4.02 -4.43
N GLU A 166 8.83 -3.44 -3.35
CA GLU A 166 8.83 -4.06 -2.02
C GLU A 166 7.45 -4.04 -1.36
N ILE A 167 6.62 -3.01 -1.61
CA ILE A 167 5.26 -2.92 -1.05
C ILE A 167 4.36 -4.10 -1.44
N SER A 168 4.66 -4.76 -2.57
CA SER A 168 3.92 -5.93 -3.05
C SER A 168 4.43 -7.25 -2.46
N LEU A 169 5.62 -7.27 -1.86
CA LEU A 169 6.29 -8.48 -1.37
C LEU A 169 6.13 -8.64 0.15
N VAL A 170 6.11 -7.53 0.87
CA VAL A 170 6.08 -7.51 2.33
C VAL A 170 4.67 -7.72 2.86
N THR A 171 4.55 -8.56 3.89
CA THR A 171 3.26 -8.86 4.55
C THR A 171 3.15 -8.18 5.91
N GLU A 172 4.30 -7.96 6.56
CA GLU A 172 4.43 -7.40 7.88
C GLU A 172 3.95 -5.94 7.89
N LYS A 173 2.88 -5.67 8.63
CA LYS A 173 2.27 -4.35 8.75
C LYS A 173 3.26 -3.22 9.07
N PRO A 174 4.21 -3.36 10.03
CA PRO A 174 5.16 -2.29 10.34
C PRO A 174 6.04 -1.91 9.15
N LEU A 175 6.39 -2.88 8.29
CA LEU A 175 7.20 -2.65 7.12
C LEU A 175 6.36 -2.06 5.98
N ARG A 176 5.12 -2.53 5.76
CA ARG A 176 4.19 -1.92 4.79
C ARG A 176 3.98 -0.43 5.08
N LEU A 177 3.72 -0.09 6.35
CA LEU A 177 3.56 1.31 6.77
C LEU A 177 4.82 2.14 6.55
N ALA A 178 6.00 1.58 6.83
CA ALA A 178 7.27 2.28 6.58
C ALA A 178 7.51 2.50 5.08
N ILE A 179 7.16 1.54 4.21
CA ILE A 179 7.27 1.70 2.76
C ILE A 179 6.33 2.80 2.27
N LEU A 180 5.07 2.80 2.72
CA LEU A 180 4.11 3.84 2.34
C LEU A 180 4.56 5.23 2.82
N ALA A 181 5.07 5.33 4.04
CA ALA A 181 5.64 6.57 4.56
C ALA A 181 6.87 7.03 3.75
N ALA A 182 7.73 6.09 3.35
CA ALA A 182 8.88 6.37 2.49
C ALA A 182 8.44 6.85 1.10
N LEU A 183 7.47 6.20 0.47
CA LEU A 183 6.90 6.60 -0.83
C LEU A 183 6.27 8.00 -0.78
N LEU A 184 5.63 8.36 0.33
CA LEU A 184 5.09 9.73 0.51
C LEU A 184 6.19 10.80 0.58
N GLN A 185 7.37 10.45 1.11
CA GLN A 185 8.51 11.37 1.24
C GLN A 185 9.29 11.55 -0.07
N GLN A 186 9.17 10.61 -1.01
CA GLN A 186 9.85 10.71 -2.30
C GLN A 186 9.37 11.96 -3.07
N ALA A 187 10.34 12.63 -3.70
CA ALA A 187 10.10 13.79 -4.55
C ALA A 187 9.35 13.40 -5.82
N ASP A 188 9.78 12.29 -6.43
CA ASP A 188 9.11 11.72 -7.59
C ASP A 188 7.84 10.98 -7.19
N THR A 189 6.86 11.03 -8.08
CA THR A 189 5.57 10.37 -7.88
C THR A 189 5.71 8.89 -8.21
N PRO A 190 5.29 7.98 -7.31
CA PRO A 190 5.39 6.56 -7.59
C PRO A 190 4.53 6.12 -8.77
N SER A 191 4.96 5.07 -9.44
CA SER A 191 4.20 4.41 -10.49
C SER A 191 2.93 3.78 -9.92
N PHE A 192 1.81 3.97 -10.64
CA PHE A 192 0.53 3.45 -10.17
C PHE A 192 0.45 1.92 -10.22
N GLY A 193 1.17 1.29 -11.15
CA GLY A 193 1.05 -0.14 -11.45
C GLY A 193 1.16 -1.03 -10.21
N SER A 194 2.25 -0.89 -9.43
CA SER A 194 2.47 -1.69 -8.21
C SER A 194 1.47 -1.38 -7.09
N LEU A 195 1.02 -0.13 -6.98
CA LEU A 195 0.08 0.31 -5.94
C LEU A 195 -1.37 -0.08 -6.23
N SER A 196 -1.73 -0.23 -7.50
CA SER A 196 -3.09 -0.59 -7.93
C SER A 196 -3.54 -1.93 -7.35
N ASN A 197 -2.67 -2.94 -7.43
CA ASN A 197 -2.94 -4.28 -6.92
C ASN A 197 -3.07 -4.27 -5.39
N GLN A 198 -2.18 -3.54 -4.71
CA GLN A 198 -2.27 -3.42 -3.26
C GLN A 198 -3.55 -2.73 -2.81
N LEU A 199 -3.95 -1.63 -3.46
CA LEU A 199 -5.17 -0.93 -3.13
C LEU A 199 -6.40 -1.84 -3.27
N ALA A 200 -6.43 -2.69 -4.31
CA ALA A 200 -7.53 -3.62 -4.53
C ALA A 200 -7.67 -4.62 -3.37
N VAL A 201 -6.57 -5.19 -2.87
CA VAL A 201 -6.60 -6.27 -1.88
C VAL A 201 -6.49 -5.83 -0.43
N GLU A 202 -6.00 -4.62 -0.15
CA GLU A 202 -5.75 -4.15 1.23
C GLU A 202 -7.04 -4.07 2.06
N ARG A 203 -7.01 -4.65 3.26
CA ARG A 203 -8.16 -4.66 4.18
C ARG A 203 -7.83 -4.08 5.55
N ASP A 204 -6.55 -3.91 5.89
CA ASP A 204 -6.18 -3.30 7.16
C ASP A 204 -6.42 -1.78 7.08
N PRO A 205 -7.34 -1.22 7.89
CA PRO A 205 -7.67 0.20 7.83
C PRO A 205 -6.47 1.10 8.16
N GLU A 206 -5.52 0.64 8.98
CA GLU A 206 -4.33 1.41 9.30
C GLU A 206 -3.34 1.48 8.11
N VAL A 207 -3.37 0.50 7.21
CA VAL A 207 -2.54 0.49 5.99
C VAL A 207 -3.26 1.19 4.84
N LEU A 208 -4.58 1.03 4.77
CA LEU A 208 -5.41 1.58 3.70
C LEU A 208 -5.34 3.11 3.65
N GLY A 209 -5.34 3.80 4.79
CA GLY A 209 -5.21 5.26 4.84
C GLY A 209 -3.93 5.78 4.18
N PRO A 210 -2.73 5.39 4.68
CA PRO A 210 -1.45 5.75 4.04
C PRO A 210 -1.36 5.31 2.57
N LEU A 211 -1.95 4.18 2.19
CA LEU A 211 -1.97 3.72 0.81
C LEU A 211 -2.81 4.64 -0.09
N VAL A 212 -4.00 5.05 0.37
CA VAL A 212 -4.83 6.06 -0.31
C VAL A 212 -4.07 7.37 -0.45
N GLU A 213 -3.31 7.78 0.58
CA GLU A 213 -2.48 8.99 0.52
C GLU A 213 -1.39 8.92 -0.56
N VAL A 214 -0.71 7.77 -0.68
CA VAL A 214 0.27 7.57 -1.75
C VAL A 214 -0.41 7.64 -3.12
N VAL A 215 -1.53 6.92 -3.30
CA VAL A 215 -2.29 6.92 -4.56
C VAL A 215 -2.86 8.32 -4.87
N ARG A 216 -3.19 9.11 -3.86
CA ARG A 216 -3.62 10.51 -4.00
C ARG A 216 -2.51 11.43 -4.52
N LYS A 217 -1.22 11.12 -4.33
CA LYS A 217 -0.14 11.86 -5.02
C LYS A 217 -0.10 11.54 -6.52
N ILE A 218 -0.72 10.44 -6.95
CA ILE A 218 -0.74 10.01 -8.36
C ILE A 218 -1.94 10.63 -9.07
N HIS A 219 -1.68 11.69 -9.83
CA HIS A 219 -2.70 12.54 -10.47
C HIS A 219 -3.18 12.00 -11.82
N THR A 220 -3.55 10.71 -11.87
CA THR A 220 -4.06 10.06 -13.09
C THR A 220 -5.53 9.66 -12.94
N ASP A 221 -6.23 9.53 -14.08
CA ASP A 221 -7.59 9.01 -14.13
C ASP A 221 -7.65 7.55 -13.67
N GLU A 222 -6.60 6.77 -13.97
CA GLU A 222 -6.51 5.38 -13.55
C GLU A 222 -6.45 5.24 -12.02
N ALA A 223 -5.61 6.04 -11.36
CA ALA A 223 -5.51 6.09 -9.90
C ALA A 223 -6.84 6.55 -9.27
N THR A 224 -7.47 7.57 -9.87
CA THR A 224 -8.78 8.07 -9.46
C THR A 224 -9.84 6.98 -9.56
N ALA A 225 -9.92 6.28 -10.69
CA ALA A 225 -10.86 5.20 -10.92
C ALA A 225 -10.63 4.02 -9.96
N ALA A 226 -9.38 3.73 -9.61
CA ALA A 226 -9.07 2.68 -8.63
C ALA A 226 -9.53 3.03 -7.21
N LEU A 227 -9.36 4.28 -6.79
CA LEU A 227 -9.88 4.76 -5.50
C LEU A 227 -11.40 4.62 -5.42
N VAL A 228 -12.11 4.95 -6.51
CA VAL A 228 -13.56 4.78 -6.63
C VAL A 228 -13.96 3.30 -6.61
N ARG A 229 -13.30 2.45 -7.40
CA ARG A 229 -13.56 1.00 -7.41
C ARG A 229 -13.36 0.40 -6.02
N LYS A 230 -12.33 0.83 -5.29
CA LYS A 230 -12.10 0.36 -3.92
C LYS A 230 -13.30 0.68 -3.02
N TYR A 231 -13.81 1.91 -3.03
CA TYR A 231 -15.01 2.29 -2.27
C TYR A 231 -16.19 1.35 -2.56
N ASP A 232 -16.41 1.01 -3.83
CA ASP A 232 -17.53 0.16 -4.26
C ASP A 232 -17.41 -1.28 -3.72
N THR A 233 -16.20 -1.75 -3.40
CA THR A 233 -15.94 -3.09 -2.81
C THR A 233 -16.00 -3.14 -1.27
N LEU A 234 -16.13 -1.99 -0.61
CA LEU A 234 -16.15 -1.90 0.85
C LEU A 234 -17.57 -2.12 1.40
N ALA A 235 -17.64 -2.71 2.59
CA ALA A 235 -18.88 -2.80 3.35
C ALA A 235 -19.32 -1.41 3.83
N ASP A 236 -20.61 -1.24 4.12
CA ASP A 236 -21.16 0.06 4.54
C ASP A 236 -20.45 0.62 5.78
N SER A 237 -20.09 -0.24 6.74
CA SER A 237 -19.34 0.12 7.94
C SER A 237 -17.93 0.66 7.66
N GLU A 238 -17.34 0.33 6.52
CA GLU A 238 -15.97 0.71 6.14
C GLU A 238 -15.95 1.95 5.23
N ARG A 239 -17.04 2.21 4.52
CA ARG A 239 -17.16 3.30 3.54
C ARG A 239 -16.91 4.67 4.14
N ALA A 240 -17.42 4.97 5.33
CA ALA A 240 -17.22 6.28 5.97
C ALA A 240 -15.73 6.55 6.31
N ALA A 241 -15.04 5.55 6.87
CA ALA A 241 -13.62 5.66 7.17
C ALA A 241 -12.79 5.85 5.89
N TYR A 242 -13.05 5.05 4.86
CA TYR A 242 -12.37 5.17 3.58
C TYR A 242 -12.64 6.51 2.89
N LEU A 243 -13.90 6.98 2.91
CA LEU A 243 -14.28 8.25 2.32
C LEU A 243 -13.60 9.44 3.01
N THR A 244 -13.30 9.33 4.31
CA THR A 244 -12.50 10.35 5.03
C THR A 244 -11.12 10.56 4.40
N HIS A 245 -10.49 9.51 3.86
CA HIS A 245 -9.22 9.63 3.15
C HIS A 245 -9.37 10.22 1.74
N LEU A 246 -10.57 10.13 1.14
CA LEU A 246 -10.85 10.73 -0.16
C LEU A 246 -11.25 12.21 -0.06
N VAL A 247 -11.81 12.63 1.09
CA VAL A 247 -12.13 14.04 1.37
C VAL A 247 -10.82 14.83 1.49
N GLY A 248 -10.52 15.62 0.46
CA GLY A 248 -9.25 16.34 0.32
C GLY A 248 -8.55 16.07 -1.01
N ILE A 249 -9.07 15.15 -1.83
CA ILE A 249 -8.67 15.03 -3.23
C ILE A 249 -9.26 16.22 -4.00
N LYS A 250 -8.42 17.23 -4.25
CA LYS A 250 -8.78 18.45 -5.01
C LYS A 250 -8.75 18.19 -6.51
N ARG A 251 -9.60 17.28 -7.00
CA ARG A 251 -9.66 16.89 -8.42
C ARG A 251 -11.10 16.92 -8.90
N GLY A 252 -11.37 17.72 -9.94
CA GLY A 252 -12.69 17.78 -10.58
C GLY A 252 -13.19 16.40 -11.04
N SER A 253 -12.31 15.48 -11.42
CA SER A 253 -12.67 14.11 -11.82
C SER A 253 -13.31 13.27 -10.70
N MET A 254 -13.14 13.64 -9.43
CA MET A 254 -13.81 12.99 -8.29
C MET A 254 -15.24 13.49 -8.07
N ARG A 255 -15.64 14.58 -8.72
CA ARG A 255 -16.98 15.15 -8.53
C ARG A 255 -18.10 14.15 -8.82
N PRO A 256 -18.16 13.45 -9.97
CA PRO A 256 -19.26 12.51 -10.25
C PRO A 256 -19.36 11.40 -9.20
N PHE A 257 -18.22 10.97 -8.64
CA PHE A 257 -18.18 10.01 -7.55
C PHE A 257 -18.86 10.57 -6.29
N PHE A 258 -18.48 11.77 -5.84
CA PHE A 258 -19.10 12.37 -4.66
C PHE A 258 -20.58 12.71 -4.87
N GLU A 259 -21.00 13.13 -6.07
CA GLU A 259 -22.42 13.34 -6.39
C GLU A 259 -23.23 12.04 -6.26
N ARG A 260 -22.70 10.93 -6.77
CA ARG A 260 -23.29 9.59 -6.64
C ARG A 260 -23.40 9.18 -5.17
N VAL A 261 -22.31 9.30 -4.40
CA VAL A 261 -22.29 8.92 -2.98
C VAL A 261 -23.30 9.75 -2.17
N LEU A 262 -23.41 11.05 -2.45
CA LEU A 262 -24.37 11.93 -1.79
C LEU A 262 -25.82 11.54 -2.06
N LYS A 263 -26.12 11.10 -3.29
CA LYS A 263 -27.47 10.71 -3.71
C LYS A 263 -27.87 9.34 -3.18
N ASP A 264 -26.96 8.38 -3.25
CA ASP A 264 -27.30 6.96 -3.09
C ASP A 264 -27.16 6.49 -1.63
N SER A 265 -26.42 7.22 -0.78
CA SER A 265 -26.17 6.79 0.59
C SER A 265 -27.31 7.13 1.55
N PRO A 266 -27.91 6.13 2.25
CA PRO A 266 -28.88 6.39 3.30
C PRO A 266 -28.22 6.94 4.58
N ASP A 267 -26.91 6.73 4.77
CA ASP A 267 -26.17 7.17 5.96
C ASP A 267 -25.83 8.66 5.88
N PRO A 268 -26.33 9.50 6.81
CA PRO A 268 -25.98 10.91 6.90
C PRO A 268 -24.48 11.18 7.03
N ALA A 269 -23.71 10.34 7.73
CA ALA A 269 -22.27 10.54 7.90
C ALA A 269 -21.52 10.45 6.56
N ILE A 270 -21.88 9.48 5.72
CA ILE A 270 -21.35 9.34 4.37
C ILE A 270 -21.79 10.52 3.49
N ARG A 271 -23.05 10.98 3.59
CA ARG A 271 -23.53 12.15 2.84
C ARG A 271 -22.78 13.43 3.23
N ILE A 272 -22.51 13.65 4.52
CA ILE A 272 -21.68 14.78 5.01
C ILE A 272 -20.29 14.75 4.36
N LEU A 273 -19.64 13.58 4.35
CA LEU A 273 -18.33 13.42 3.71
C LEU A 273 -18.38 13.65 2.20
N ALA A 274 -19.44 13.22 1.52
CA ALA A 274 -19.63 13.47 0.11
C ALA A 274 -19.81 14.97 -0.20
N VAL A 275 -20.58 15.70 0.62
CA VAL A 275 -20.69 17.17 0.54
C VAL A 275 -19.32 17.84 0.70
N ARG A 276 -18.53 17.41 1.68
CA ARG A 276 -17.15 17.93 1.86
C ARG A 276 -16.28 17.63 0.65
N GLY A 277 -16.35 16.42 0.12
CA GLY A 277 -15.64 16.02 -1.10
C GLY A 277 -15.98 16.92 -2.28
N LEU A 278 -17.27 17.21 -2.52
CA LEU A 278 -17.70 18.15 -3.56
C LEU A 278 -17.12 19.57 -3.36
N ALA A 279 -17.07 20.04 -2.11
CA ALA A 279 -16.47 21.33 -1.79
C ALA A 279 -14.95 21.36 -2.04
N GLU A 280 -14.23 20.26 -1.76
CA GLU A 280 -12.78 20.14 -2.03
C GLU A 280 -12.47 20.03 -3.53
N CYS A 281 -13.39 19.51 -4.35
CA CYS A 281 -13.24 19.53 -5.80
C CYS A 281 -13.19 20.96 -6.37
N GLY A 282 -13.71 21.97 -5.65
CA GLY A 282 -13.64 23.38 -6.03
C GLY A 282 -14.49 23.77 -7.23
N ASP A 283 -15.38 22.89 -7.70
CA ASP A 283 -16.21 23.12 -8.87
C ASP A 283 -17.53 23.80 -8.47
N ALA A 284 -17.62 25.11 -8.71
CA ALA A 284 -18.79 25.93 -8.41
C ALA A 284 -20.08 25.45 -9.12
N THR A 285 -19.97 24.66 -10.19
CA THR A 285 -21.15 24.10 -10.85
C THR A 285 -21.85 23.01 -10.02
N THR A 286 -21.28 22.61 -8.88
CA THR A 286 -21.94 21.75 -7.86
C THR A 286 -22.92 22.52 -6.95
N ILE A 287 -22.88 23.86 -6.93
CA ILE A 287 -23.73 24.68 -6.05
C ILE A 287 -25.24 24.36 -6.19
N PRO A 288 -25.82 24.21 -7.39
CA PRO A 288 -27.24 23.86 -7.52
C PRO A 288 -27.61 22.48 -6.94
N LEU A 289 -26.67 21.54 -6.88
CA LEU A 289 -26.86 20.28 -6.17
C LEU A 289 -26.86 20.52 -4.65
N LEU A 290 -25.89 21.28 -4.15
CA LEU A 290 -25.77 21.57 -2.73
C LEU A 290 -26.94 22.41 -2.20
N ASP A 291 -27.49 23.35 -2.98
CA ASP A 291 -28.69 24.13 -2.59
C ASP A 291 -29.92 23.22 -2.42
N ARG A 292 -30.06 22.19 -3.27
CA ARG A 292 -31.11 21.16 -3.12
C ARG A 292 -30.91 20.35 -1.84
N VAL A 293 -29.68 19.96 -1.54
CA VAL A 293 -29.34 19.22 -0.30
C VAL A 293 -29.61 20.08 0.93
N LYS A 294 -29.16 21.34 0.94
CA LYS A 294 -29.42 22.32 2.00
C LYS A 294 -30.92 22.48 2.29
N SER A 295 -31.76 22.44 1.27
CA SER A 295 -33.20 22.66 1.42
C SER A 295 -33.99 21.37 1.69
N GLY A 296 -33.49 20.21 1.24
CA GLY A 296 -34.29 18.99 1.11
C GLY A 296 -33.74 17.73 1.76
N ASP A 297 -32.51 17.71 2.30
CA ASP A 297 -32.03 16.50 3.00
C ASP A 297 -32.86 16.24 4.28
N ALA A 298 -33.02 14.98 4.67
CA ALA A 298 -33.74 14.63 5.89
C ALA A 298 -32.94 14.95 7.16
N ASN A 299 -31.61 15.06 7.05
CA ASN A 299 -30.70 15.26 8.18
C ASN A 299 -30.19 16.71 8.23
N GLU A 300 -30.36 17.35 9.38
CA GLU A 300 -29.98 18.75 9.59
C GLU A 300 -28.46 19.00 9.54
N GLU A 301 -27.63 18.02 9.92
CA GLU A 301 -26.17 18.17 9.82
C GLU A 301 -25.70 18.14 8.36
N VAL A 302 -26.31 17.30 7.52
CA VAL A 302 -26.06 17.30 6.07
C VAL A 302 -26.41 18.66 5.46
N LYS A 303 -27.55 19.25 5.85
CA LYS A 303 -27.95 20.59 5.39
C LYS A 303 -26.93 21.66 5.77
N ARG A 304 -26.49 21.67 7.04
CA ARG A 304 -25.48 22.62 7.54
C ARG A 304 -24.15 22.46 6.81
N GLU A 305 -23.74 21.22 6.54
CA GLU A 305 -22.50 20.98 5.79
C GLU A 305 -22.64 21.48 4.34
N ALA A 306 -23.80 21.29 3.71
CA ALA A 306 -24.05 21.81 2.35
C ALA A 306 -23.98 23.34 2.31
N GLU A 307 -24.52 24.02 3.32
CA GLU A 307 -24.40 25.47 3.45
C GLU A 307 -22.93 25.93 3.55
N LYS A 308 -22.11 25.26 4.38
CA LYS A 308 -20.68 25.55 4.48
C LYS A 308 -19.95 25.33 3.16
N ALA A 309 -20.26 24.23 2.48
CA ALA A 309 -19.70 23.90 1.18
C ALA A 309 -20.02 24.96 0.13
N ILE A 310 -21.28 25.43 0.06
CA ILE A 310 -21.68 26.52 -0.84
C ILE A 310 -20.91 27.81 -0.52
N ALA A 311 -20.79 28.17 0.76
CA ALA A 311 -20.05 29.35 1.18
C ALA A 311 -18.57 29.27 0.74
N LYS A 312 -17.94 28.09 0.88
CA LYS A 312 -16.56 27.85 0.43
C LYS A 312 -16.40 27.98 -1.09
N LEU A 313 -17.36 27.46 -1.87
CA LEU A 313 -17.30 27.48 -3.35
C LEU A 313 -17.58 28.87 -3.97
N ARG A 314 -18.08 29.83 -3.17
CA ARG A 314 -18.36 31.21 -3.61
C ARG A 314 -17.22 32.18 -3.33
N GLN A 315 -16.20 31.77 -2.56
CA GLN A 315 -15.00 32.54 -2.26
C GLN A 315 -13.98 32.37 -3.38
#